data_AF-A0A829DAQ2-F1
#
_entry.id   AF-A0A829DAQ2-F1
#
_cell.length_a   1.000
_cell.length_b   1.000
_cell.length_c   1.000
_cell.angle_alpha   90.00
_cell.angle_beta   90.00
_cell.angle_gamma   90.00
#
_symmetry.space_group_name_H-M   'P 1'
#
loop_
_entity.id
_entity.type
_entity.pdbx_description
1 polymer ?
#
loop_
_entity_poly.entity_id
_entity_poly.type
_entity_poly.pdbx_seq_one_letter_code
_entity_poly.pdbx_strand_id
1 'polypeptide(L)' 'MRSQLEAEGKKADQIEKILPGKIKKYISEVCLVNQAFFKDDSKTIDDLVKEAIAKFGENITIARFIRFQVGGL' A
#
# COMPACT_ATOMS: atom_id res chain seq x y z
N MET A 1 7.88 -12.25 5.82
CA MET A 1 8.71 -11.81 4.67
C MET A 1 10.17 -12.21 4.78
N ARG A 2 10.86 -11.92 5.89
CA ARG A 2 12.27 -12.35 6.09
C ARG A 2 12.43 -13.87 6.00
N SER A 3 11.64 -14.63 6.76
CA SER A 3 11.68 -16.10 6.74
C SER A 3 11.37 -16.73 5.38
N GLN A 4 10.62 -16.04 4.51
CA GLN A 4 10.40 -16.50 3.12
C GLN A 4 11.68 -16.36 2.30
N LEU A 5 12.43 -15.26 2.46
CA LEU A 5 13.68 -15.05 1.74
C LEU A 5 14.79 -16.00 2.24
N GLU A 6 14.77 -16.34 3.53
CA GLU A 6 15.66 -17.36 4.12
C GLU A 6 15.33 -18.76 3.56
N ALA A 7 14.05 -19.12 3.45
CA ALA A 7 13.60 -20.36 2.83
C ALA A 7 13.92 -20.44 1.32
N GLU A 8 13.97 -19.30 0.62
CA GLU A 8 14.45 -19.17 -0.77
C GLU A 8 15.99 -19.31 -0.88
N GLY A 9 16.72 -19.55 0.21
CA GLY A 9 18.17 -19.74 0.22
C GLY A 9 19.00 -18.46 0.10
N LYS A 10 18.40 -17.28 0.34
CA LYS A 10 19.11 -16.00 0.22
C LYS A 10 20.01 -15.75 1.44
N LYS A 11 21.20 -15.21 1.20
CA LYS A 11 22.13 -14.83 2.28
C LYS A 11 21.66 -13.58 3.02
N ALA A 12 22.10 -13.40 4.27
CA ALA A 12 21.73 -12.26 5.11
C ALA A 12 21.90 -10.90 4.41
N ASP A 13 23.06 -10.65 3.81
CA ASP A 13 23.34 -9.39 3.10
C ASP A 13 22.40 -9.12 1.91
N GLN A 14 21.94 -10.18 1.24
CA GLN A 14 20.97 -10.07 0.14
C GLN A 14 19.56 -9.82 0.68
N ILE A 15 19.21 -10.46 1.79
CA ILE A 15 17.91 -10.26 2.47
C ILE A 15 17.75 -8.81 2.89
N GLU A 16 18.77 -8.22 3.52
CA GLU A 16 18.71 -6.82 3.97
C GLU A 16 18.53 -5.82 2.81
N LYS A 17 19.07 -6.14 1.63
CA LYS A 17 18.87 -5.31 0.42
C LYS A 17 17.48 -5.48 -0.19
N ILE A 18 16.90 -6.68 -0.14
CA ILE A 18 15.61 -7.01 -0.81
C ILE A 18 14.40 -6.66 0.07
N LEU A 19 14.52 -6.86 1.38
CA LEU A 19 13.42 -6.77 2.33
C LEU A 19 12.71 -5.40 2.31
N PRO A 20 13.42 -4.24 2.28
CA PRO A 20 12.77 -2.93 2.24
C PRO A 20 11.88 -2.74 1.02
N GLY A 21 12.32 -3.21 -0.15
CA GLY A 21 11.53 -3.16 -1.38
C GLY A 21 10.27 -4.01 -1.32
N LYS A 22 10.36 -5.23 -0.77
CA LYS A 22 9.18 -6.10 -0.54
C LYS A 22 8.19 -5.48 0.45
N ILE A 23 8.67 -4.86 1.53
CA ILE A 23 7.81 -4.17 2.50
C ILE A 23 7.11 -3.00 1.82
N LYS A 24 7.86 -2.16 1.09
CA LYS A 24 7.29 -1.01 0.37
C LYS A 24 6.19 -1.45 -0.61
N LYS A 25 6.44 -2.52 -1.37
CA LYS A 25 5.46 -3.09 -2.31
C LYS A 25 4.20 -3.58 -1.59
N TYR A 26 4.37 -4.32 -0.50
CA TYR A 26 3.22 -4.80 0.29
C TYR A 26 2.37 -3.66 0.84
N ILE A 27 3.02 -2.61 1.36
CA ILE A 27 2.32 -1.41 1.84
C ILE A 27 1.51 -0.77 0.69
N SER A 28 2.09 -0.62 -0.51
CA SER A 28 1.37 -0.07 -1.67
C SER A 28 0.21 -0.95 -2.16
N GLU A 29 0.21 -2.25 -1.87
CA GLU A 29 -0.84 -3.18 -2.30
C GLU A 29 -1.95 -3.35 -1.24
N VAL A 30 -1.64 -3.20 0.06
CA VAL A 30 -2.56 -3.54 1.15
C VAL A 30 -3.08 -2.32 1.91
N CYS A 31 -2.29 -1.26 2.04
CA CYS A 31 -2.70 -0.06 2.76
C CYS A 31 -3.46 0.87 1.81
N LEU A 32 -4.77 1.06 2.05
CA LEU A 32 -5.67 1.86 1.19
C LEU A 32 -5.07 3.21 0.78
N VAL A 33 -4.51 3.96 1.73
CA VAL A 33 -3.94 5.29 1.47
C VAL A 33 -2.71 5.27 0.54
N ASN A 34 -1.99 4.14 0.49
CA ASN A 34 -0.81 3.96 -0.36
C ASN A 34 -1.11 3.29 -1.70
N GLN A 35 -2.33 2.82 -1.92
CA GLN A 35 -2.74 2.22 -3.18
C GLN A 35 -2.85 3.28 -4.26
N ALA A 36 -2.53 2.89 -5.49
CA ALA A 36 -2.80 3.69 -6.68
C ALA A 36 -4.32 3.89 -6.83
N PHE A 37 -4.72 5.09 -7.24
CA PHE A 37 -6.12 5.41 -7.45
C PHE A 37 -6.61 4.78 -8.75
N PHE A 38 -7.63 3.92 -8.69
CA PHE A 38 -8.09 3.13 -9.84
C PHE A 38 -8.51 3.92 -11.10
N LYS A 39 -8.78 5.23 -10.98
CA LYS A 39 -9.11 6.09 -12.13
C LYS A 39 -7.90 6.82 -12.70
N ASP A 40 -6.83 6.93 -11.92
CA ASP A 40 -5.59 7.62 -12.25
C ASP A 40 -4.45 7.00 -11.43
N ASP A 41 -3.80 6.00 -12.01
CA ASP A 41 -2.74 5.24 -11.36
C ASP A 41 -1.46 6.07 -11.11
N SER A 42 -1.40 7.32 -11.59
CA SER A 42 -0.29 8.24 -11.30
C SER A 42 -0.33 8.79 -9.88
N LYS A 43 -1.45 8.62 -9.16
CA LYS A 43 -1.68 9.16 -7.82
C LYS A 43 -2.06 8.07 -6.85
N THR A 44 -1.72 8.27 -5.58
CA THR A 44 -2.23 7.43 -4.49
C THR A 44 -3.59 7.94 -3.98
N ILE A 45 -4.29 7.11 -3.20
CA ILE A 45 -5.50 7.55 -2.49
C ILE A 45 -5.18 8.70 -1.52
N ASP A 46 -4.01 8.72 -0.88
CA ASP A 46 -3.57 9.82 -0.02
C ASP A 46 -3.42 11.14 -0.81
N ASP A 47 -2.85 11.09 -2.01
CA ASP A 47 -2.74 12.26 -2.89
C ASP A 47 -4.12 12.78 -3.29
N LEU A 48 -5.05 11.87 -3.63
CA LEU A 48 -6.43 12.23 -3.95
C LEU A 48 -7.13 12.92 -2.77
N VAL A 49 -6.93 12.43 -1.53
CA VAL A 49 -7.50 13.05 -0.33
C VAL A 49 -6.91 14.44 -0.13
N LYS A 50 -5.59 14.62 -0.28
CA LYS A 50 -4.93 15.94 -0.18
C LYS A 50 -5.42 16.92 -1.23
N GLU A 51 -5.62 16.47 -2.47
CA GLU A 51 -6.19 17.29 -3.53
C GLU A 51 -7.62 17.74 -3.19
N ALA A 52 -8.42 16.86 -2.62
CA ALA A 52 -9.76 17.19 -2.16
C ALA A 52 -9.73 18.22 -1.02
N ILE A 53 -8.84 18.05 -0.02
CA ILE A 53 -8.65 19.02 1.08
C ILE A 53 -8.28 20.39 0.50
N ALA A 54 -7.33 20.45 -0.43
CA ALA A 54 -6.92 21.70 -1.06
C ALA A 54 -8.04 22.37 -1.86
N LYS A 55 -8.89 21.56 -2.52
CA LYS A 55 -10.01 22.06 -3.32
C LYS A 55 -11.17 22.59 -2.48
N PHE A 56 -11.50 21.94 -1.36
CA PHE A 56 -12.67 22.25 -0.55
C PHE A 56 -12.35 23.11 0.68
N GLY A 57 -11.08 23.18 1.10
CA GLY A 57 -10.65 23.98 2.25
C GLY A 57 -11.00 23.37 3.61
N GLU A 58 -11.43 22.11 3.63
CA GLU A 58 -11.82 21.38 4.83
C GLU A 58 -10.95 20.14 5.03
N ASN A 59 -10.76 19.74 6.29
CA ASN A 59 -10.03 18.51 6.59
C ASN A 59 -10.87 17.27 6.22
N ILE A 60 -10.29 16.37 5.44
CA ILE A 60 -10.94 15.13 4.97
C ILE A 60 -10.13 13.94 5.46
N THR A 61 -10.79 12.99 6.12
CA THR A 61 -10.14 11.79 6.66
C THR A 61 -10.93 10.54 6.32
N ILE A 62 -10.25 9.45 5.95
CA ILE A 62 -10.87 8.13 5.81
C ILE A 62 -10.93 7.49 7.19
N ALA A 63 -12.11 7.46 7.81
CA ALA A 63 -12.26 6.92 9.16
C ALA A 63 -12.16 5.38 9.17
N ARG A 64 -13.02 4.70 8.41
CA ARG A 64 -13.15 3.24 8.34
C ARG A 64 -13.73 2.82 6.99
N PHE A 65 -13.39 1.62 6.54
CA PHE A 65 -14.02 0.98 5.37
C PHE A 65 -14.20 -0.52 5.63
N ILE A 66 -15.16 -1.14 4.93
CA ILE A 66 -15.40 -2.58 4.95
C ILE A 66 -15.58 -3.03 3.51
N ARG A 67 -14.93 -4.14 3.12
CA ARG A 67 -15.11 -4.77 1.81
C ARG A 67 -15.67 -6.18 1.99
N PHE A 68 -16.90 -6.39 1.53
CA PHE A 68 -17.49 -7.72 1.45
C PHE A 68 -17.19 -8.34 0.08
N GLN A 69 -16.82 -9.62 0.07
CA GLN A 69 -16.66 -10.43 -1.14
C GLN A 69 -17.31 -11.79 -0.91
N VAL A 70 -18.22 -12.18 -1.80
CA VAL A 70 -18.88 -13.49 -1.74
C VAL A 70 -17.98 -14.55 -2.34
N GLY A 71 -17.80 -15.68 -1.66
CA GLY A 71 -17.03 -16.83 -2.15
C GLY A 71 -15.55 -16.54 -2.36
N GLY A 72 -14.91 -15.80 -1.45
CA GLY A 72 -13.47 -15.52 -1.52
C GLY A 72 -12.65 -16.79 -1.78
N LEU A 73 -11.67 -16.69 -2.69
CA LEU A 73 -10.69 -17.74 -2.99
C LEU A 73 -10.05 -18.31 -1.73
#